data_AF-A0A6N9P843-F1
#
_entry.id   AF-A0A6N9P843-F1
#
_cell.length_a   1.000
_cell.length_b   1.000
_cell.length_c   1.000
_cell.angle_alpha   90.00
_cell.angle_beta   90.00
_cell.angle_gamma   90.00
#
_symmetry.space_group_name_H-M   'P 1'
#
loop_
_entity.id
_entity.type
_entity.pdbx_description
1 polymer ?
#
loop_
_entity_poly.entity_id
_entity_poly.type
_entity_poly.pdbx_seq_one_letter_code
_entity_poly.pdbx_strand_id
1 'polypeptide(L)'
;MKLKKEYRRIFNSDNVHWSKDIKMNLFFLRATQARLNDMLKARGHLMLNEAYDVLGFSRTAAGAVIGWVYEEGKGLVDFGIMNSDFVGPDIPIVFNVNGNILDKLGEEP
;
A
#
# COMPACT_ATOMS: atom_id res chain seq x y z
N MET A 1 -16.49 -3.72 2.29
CA MET A 1 -15.40 -2.73 2.39
C MET A 1 -15.51 -1.79 1.18
N LYS A 2 -15.89 -0.51 1.35
CA LYS A 2 -15.90 0.45 0.23
C LYS A 2 -14.44 0.76 -0.13
N LEU A 3 -13.96 0.23 -1.25
CA LEU A 3 -12.67 0.60 -1.83
C LEU A 3 -12.66 2.11 -2.06
N LYS A 4 -11.89 2.85 -1.26
CA LYS A 4 -11.74 4.30 -1.44
C LYS A 4 -10.84 4.52 -2.66
N LYS A 5 -11.46 4.83 -3.81
CA LYS A 5 -10.76 5.12 -5.08
C LYS A 5 -9.69 6.23 -4.96
N GLU A 6 -9.77 7.05 -3.92
CA GLU A 6 -8.85 8.16 -3.59
C GLU A 6 -7.39 7.72 -3.47
N TYR A 7 -7.13 6.49 -3.02
CA TYR A 7 -5.76 5.97 -2.85
C TYR A 7 -5.40 4.96 -3.93
N ARG A 8 -5.99 5.08 -5.12
CA ARG A 8 -5.60 4.22 -6.25
C ARG A 8 -4.25 4.65 -6.83
N ARG A 9 -3.42 3.67 -7.19
CA ARG A 9 -2.23 3.84 -8.02
C ARG A 9 -2.24 2.82 -9.15
N ILE A 10 -1.47 3.09 -10.19
CA ILE A 10 -1.24 2.12 -11.27
C ILE A 10 0.25 1.79 -11.21
N PHE A 11 0.56 0.50 -11.06
CA PHE A 11 1.90 -0.01 -11.19
C PHE A 11 2.15 -0.31 -12.67
N ASN A 12 2.78 0.65 -13.35
CA ASN A 12 3.01 0.66 -14.80
C ASN A 12 4.49 0.91 -15.11
N SER A 13 4.80 1.07 -16.40
CA SER A 13 6.16 1.29 -16.92
C SER A 13 6.90 2.53 -16.39
N ASP A 14 6.21 3.46 -15.72
CA ASP A 14 6.86 4.62 -15.08
C ASP A 14 7.54 4.25 -13.75
N ASN A 15 7.21 3.07 -13.19
CA ASN A 15 7.80 2.57 -11.96
C ASN A 15 9.09 1.79 -12.25
N VAL A 16 10.16 2.13 -11.52
CA VAL A 16 11.49 1.48 -11.62
C VAL A 16 11.46 -0.04 -11.39
N HIS A 17 10.49 -0.56 -10.64
CA HIS A 17 10.37 -1.99 -10.35
C HIS A 17 9.44 -2.74 -11.32
N TRP A 18 8.84 -2.05 -12.29
CA TRP A 18 7.93 -2.66 -13.24
C TRP A 18 8.67 -3.46 -14.31
N SER A 19 8.02 -4.53 -14.77
CA SER A 19 8.47 -5.42 -15.83
C SER A 19 7.35 -5.63 -16.86
N LYS A 20 7.75 -5.96 -18.10
CA LYS A 20 6.82 -6.43 -19.13
C LYS A 20 6.20 -7.80 -18.79
N ASP A 21 6.85 -8.58 -17.92
CA ASP A 21 6.29 -9.83 -17.41
C ASP A 21 5.42 -9.57 -16.18
N ILE A 22 4.11 -9.71 -16.34
CA ILE A 22 3.13 -9.53 -15.27
C ILE A 22 3.38 -10.44 -14.07
N LYS A 23 3.96 -11.63 -14.25
CA LYS A 23 4.27 -12.54 -13.15
C LYS A 23 5.35 -11.95 -12.25
N MET A 24 6.34 -11.28 -12.82
CA MET A 24 7.36 -10.57 -12.05
C MET A 24 6.76 -9.40 -11.27
N ASN A 25 5.85 -8.63 -11.89
CA ASN A 25 5.14 -7.54 -11.21
C ASN A 25 4.32 -8.06 -10.03
N LEU A 26 3.55 -9.13 -10.23
CA LEU A 26 2.77 -9.76 -9.17
C LEU A 26 3.67 -10.30 -8.05
N PHE A 27 4.78 -10.95 -8.40
CA PHE A 27 5.74 -11.45 -7.41
C PHE A 27 6.29 -10.31 -6.55
N PHE A 28 6.78 -9.23 -7.18
CA PHE A 28 7.27 -8.03 -6.49
C PHE A 28 6.21 -7.44 -5.56
N LEU A 29 4.99 -7.21 -6.07
CA LEU A 29 3.91 -6.60 -5.30
C LEU A 29 3.50 -7.45 -4.10
N ARG A 30 3.41 -8.78 -4.27
CA ARG A 30 3.06 -9.70 -3.16
C ARG A 30 4.16 -9.75 -2.09
N ALA A 31 5.43 -9.79 -2.50
CA ALA A 31 6.56 -9.74 -1.59
C ALA A 31 6.61 -8.41 -0.81
N THR A 32 6.40 -7.29 -1.50
CA THR A 32 6.33 -5.96 -0.88
C THR A 32 5.14 -5.85 0.09
N GLN A 33 3.96 -6.36 -0.27
CA GLN A 33 2.80 -6.37 0.64
C GLN A 33 3.11 -7.16 1.92
N ALA A 34 3.75 -8.32 1.81
CA ALA A 34 4.16 -9.12 2.98
C ALA A 34 5.14 -8.34 3.87
N ARG A 35 6.16 -7.71 3.28
CA ARG A 35 7.11 -6.86 4.01
C ARG A 35 6.42 -5.71 4.75
N LEU A 36 5.48 -5.01 4.10
CA LEU A 36 4.75 -3.92 4.73
C LEU A 36 3.87 -4.40 5.89
N ASN A 37 3.31 -5.61 5.79
CA ASN A 37 2.58 -6.24 6.87
C ASN A 37 3.46 -6.55 8.08
N ASP A 38 4.70 -7.00 7.86
CA ASP A 38 5.66 -7.22 8.93
C ASP A 38 6.07 -5.89 9.59
N MET A 39 6.28 -4.84 8.78
CA MET A 39 6.56 -3.49 9.29
C MET A 39 5.40 -2.94 10.13
N LEU A 40 4.16 -3.10 9.66
CA LEU A 40 2.95 -2.65 10.37
C LEU A 40 2.83 -3.35 11.73
N LYS A 41 3.01 -4.68 11.77
CA LYS A 41 2.98 -5.46 13.02
C LYS A 41 4.08 -5.04 13.99
N ALA A 42 5.30 -4.83 13.49
CA ALA A 42 6.44 -4.49 14.32
C ALA A 42 6.34 -3.09 14.94
N ARG A 43 5.71 -2.14 14.25
CA ARG A 43 5.68 -0.71 14.66
C ARG A 43 4.34 -0.26 15.25
N GLY A 44 3.27 -1.03 15.05
CA GLY A 44 1.91 -0.65 15.44
C GLY A 44 1.20 0.28 14.45
N HIS A 45 1.91 0.88 13.49
CA HIS A 45 1.35 1.73 12.45
C HIS A 45 2.25 1.76 11.20
N LEU A 46 1.70 2.25 10.09
CA LEU A 46 2.43 2.44 8.83
C LEU A 46 1.79 3.60 8.05
N MET A 47 2.58 4.57 7.61
CA MET A 47 2.11 5.66 6.76
C MET A 47 2.04 5.23 5.28
N LEU A 48 1.11 5.81 4.51
CA LEU A 48 0.96 5.54 3.08
C LEU A 48 2.20 5.96 2.29
N ASN A 49 2.88 7.05 2.68
CA ASN A 49 4.14 7.44 2.06
C ASN A 49 5.26 6.41 2.29
N GLU A 50 5.28 5.70 3.42
CA GLU A 50 6.26 4.62 3.62
C GLU A 50 5.99 3.44 2.68
N ALA A 51 4.71 3.10 2.46
CA ALA A 51 4.34 2.13 1.43
C ALA A 51 4.74 2.60 0.03
N TYR A 52 4.59 3.89 -0.28
CA TYR A 52 5.03 4.48 -1.55
C TYR A 52 6.54 4.39 -1.73
N ASP A 53 7.33 4.70 -0.71
CA ASP A 53 8.79 4.61 -0.78
C ASP A 53 9.26 3.18 -1.12
N VAL A 54 8.66 2.17 -0.49
CA VAL A 54 8.99 0.76 -0.76
C VAL A 54 8.50 0.31 -2.14
N LEU A 55 7.38 0.85 -2.62
CA LEU A 55 6.82 0.53 -3.93
C LEU A 55 7.46 1.33 -5.08
N GLY A 56 8.30 2.32 -4.80
CA GLY A 56 8.88 3.21 -5.81
C GLY A 56 7.92 4.28 -6.34
N PHE A 57 6.89 4.65 -5.57
CA PHE A 57 5.99 5.75 -5.89
C PHE A 57 6.45 7.07 -5.25
N SER A 58 6.07 8.20 -5.86
CA SER A 58 6.29 9.51 -5.27
C SER A 58 5.43 9.74 -4.03
N ARG A 59 6.01 10.34 -3.00
CA ARG A 59 5.31 10.78 -1.79
C ARG A 59 4.25 11.83 -2.10
N THR A 60 3.27 11.95 -1.21
CA THR A 60 2.21 12.96 -1.28
C THR A 60 1.98 13.59 0.09
N ALA A 61 1.41 14.80 0.14
CA ALA A 61 1.03 15.43 1.41
C ALA A 61 0.01 14.56 2.18
N ALA A 62 -1.01 14.03 1.48
CA ALA A 62 -2.01 13.14 2.09
C ALA A 62 -1.39 11.86 2.66
N GLY A 63 -0.41 11.26 1.96
CA GLY A 63 0.24 10.05 2.42
C GLY A 63 1.14 10.22 3.66
N ALA A 64 1.37 11.46 4.12
CA ALA A 64 2.11 11.74 5.35
C ALA A 64 1.24 11.57 6.61
N VAL A 65 -0.08 11.59 6.46
CA VAL A 65 -1.03 11.50 7.58
C VAL A 65 -1.98 10.30 7.44
N ILE A 66 -2.11 9.76 6.23
CA ILE A 66 -2.95 8.61 5.92
C ILE A 66 -2.15 7.34 6.06
N GLY A 67 -2.74 6.30 6.66
CA GLY A 67 -2.04 5.04 6.83
C GLY A 67 -2.88 3.90 7.39
N TRP A 68 -2.18 2.97 8.02
CA TRP A 68 -2.71 1.81 8.71
C TRP A 68 -2.32 1.85 10.19
N VAL A 69 -3.23 1.41 11.05
CA VAL A 69 -2.96 1.12 12.46
C VAL A 69 -3.09 -0.38 12.63
N TYR A 70 -2.10 -0.99 13.28
CA TYR A 70 -2.13 -2.40 13.59
C TYR A 70 -3.06 -2.62 14.78
N GLU A 71 -4.02 -3.51 14.61
CA GLU A 71 -4.86 -4.01 15.68
C GLU A 71 -5.03 -5.52 15.49
N GLU A 72 -4.91 -6.28 16.58
CA GLU A 72 -5.05 -7.73 16.52
C GLU A 72 -6.45 -8.13 16.03
N GLY A 73 -6.51 -9.09 15.11
CA GLY A 73 -7.77 -9.53 14.49
C GLY A 73 -8.37 -8.56 13.46
N LYS A 74 -7.76 -7.40 13.20
CA LYS A 74 -8.14 -6.51 12.09
C LYS A 74 -7.31 -6.77 10.83
N GLY A 75 -7.76 -6.18 9.72
CA GLY A 75 -7.09 -6.30 8.42
C GLY A 75 -5.72 -5.62 8.38
N LEU A 76 -4.79 -6.22 7.64
CA LEU A 76 -3.45 -5.69 7.41
C LEU A 76 -3.39 -4.88 6.10
N VAL A 77 -2.20 -4.50 5.65
CA VAL A 77 -2.01 -3.85 4.34
C VAL A 77 -2.43 -4.80 3.22
N ASP A 78 -3.34 -4.29 2.38
CA ASP A 78 -3.82 -4.97 1.18
C ASP A 78 -3.80 -3.99 -0.01
N PHE A 79 -3.23 -4.45 -1.11
CA PHE A 79 -3.10 -3.69 -2.36
C PHE A 79 -4.33 -3.79 -3.26
N GLY A 80 -5.35 -4.56 -2.89
CA GLY A 80 -6.59 -4.69 -3.64
C GLY A 80 -6.40 -5.29 -5.03
N ILE A 81 -5.34 -6.09 -5.22
CA ILE A 81 -4.96 -6.64 -6.54
C ILE A 81 -5.97 -7.72 -6.95
N MET A 82 -6.76 -7.40 -7.98
CA MET A 82 -7.78 -8.26 -8.58
C MET A 82 -7.42 -8.56 -10.03
N ASN A 83 -7.32 -9.84 -10.41
CA ASN A 83 -6.86 -10.23 -11.75
C ASN A 83 -7.73 -9.71 -12.90
N SER A 84 -9.01 -9.45 -12.65
CA SER A 84 -9.96 -8.92 -13.63
C SER A 84 -9.65 -7.49 -14.09
N ASP A 85 -8.82 -6.76 -13.35
CA ASP A 85 -8.62 -5.32 -13.53
C ASP A 85 -7.35 -5.00 -14.32
N PHE A 86 -6.60 -6.03 -14.76
CA PHE A 86 -5.32 -5.86 -15.43
C PHE A 86 -5.51 -5.40 -16.87
N VAL A 87 -4.72 -4.40 -17.29
CA VAL A 87 -4.65 -3.92 -18.67
C VAL A 87 -3.23 -4.20 -19.16
N GLY A 88 -3.03 -5.38 -19.75
CA GLY A 88 -1.69 -5.87 -20.04
C GLY A 88 -0.89 -6.11 -18.74
N PRO A 89 0.42 -5.76 -18.69
CA PRO A 89 1.26 -5.95 -17.50
C PRO A 89 1.01 -4.93 -16.38
N ASP A 90 0.20 -3.90 -16.62
CA ASP A 90 -0.07 -2.83 -15.66
C ASP A 90 -1.10 -3.29 -14.62
N ILE A 91 -0.76 -3.07 -13.35
CA ILE A 91 -1.52 -3.57 -12.21
C ILE A 91 -2.10 -2.39 -11.43
N PRO A 92 -3.44 -2.22 -11.41
CA PRO A 92 -4.09 -1.30 -10.49
C PRO A 92 -3.90 -1.74 -9.04
N ILE A 93 -3.52 -0.80 -8.20
CA ILE A 93 -3.41 -0.97 -6.75
C ILE A 93 -4.44 -0.06 -6.09
N VAL A 94 -5.23 -0.61 -5.18
CA VAL A 94 -6.20 0.14 -4.37
C VAL A 94 -5.96 -0.19 -2.91
N PHE A 95 -5.25 0.70 -2.22
CA PHE A 95 -4.87 0.51 -0.81
C PHE A 95 -6.09 0.53 0.12
N ASN A 96 -6.13 -0.38 1.08
CA ASN A 96 -7.16 -0.48 2.12
C ASN A 96 -6.86 0.37 3.39
N VAL A 97 -6.35 1.60 3.21
CA VAL A 97 -5.95 2.48 4.33
C VAL A 97 -7.08 2.72 5.33
N ASN A 98 -6.73 2.94 6.60
CA ASN A 98 -7.69 3.29 7.66
C ASN A 98 -8.12 4.78 7.62
N GLY A 99 -7.46 5.61 6.80
CA GLY A 99 -7.70 7.06 6.72
C GLY A 99 -6.58 7.83 7.39
N ASN A 100 -6.87 9.05 7.88
CA ASN A 100 -5.95 9.78 8.75
C ASN A 100 -5.73 8.97 10.03
N ILE A 101 -4.47 8.81 10.44
CA ILE A 101 -4.08 8.05 11.62
C ILE A 101 -3.29 8.87 12.64
N LEU A 102 -3.07 10.17 12.41
CA LEU A 102 -2.26 11.00 13.32
C LEU A 102 -2.84 11.05 14.73
N ASP A 103 -4.16 11.13 14.85
CA ASP A 103 -4.91 11.10 16.11
C ASP A 103 -4.88 9.74 16.81
N LYS A 104 -4.33 8.71 16.16
CA LYS A 104 -4.19 7.35 16.67
C LYS A 104 -2.75 6.99 17.02
N LEU A 105 -1.80 7.87 16.70
CA LEU A 105 -0.45 7.78 17.22
C LEU A 105 -0.50 8.28 18.66
N GLY A 106 0.14 7.56 19.58
CA GLY A 106 -0.05 7.73 21.03
C GLY A 106 0.08 9.17 21.54
N GLU A 107 -0.41 9.41 22.76
CA GLU A 107 -0.26 10.70 23.43
C GLU A 107 1.22 11.04 23.65
N GLU A 108 1.57 12.33 23.60
CA GLU A 108 2.90 12.79 23.98
C GLU A 108 3.21 12.30 25.42
N PRO A 109 4.45 11.87 25.70
CA PRO A 109 4.85 11.46 27.03
C PRO A 109 4.69 12.56 28.09
#